data_AF-A0A941VG84-F1
#
_entry.id   AF-A0A941VG84-F1
#
_cell.length_a   1.000
_cell.length_b   1.000
_cell.length_c   1.000
_cell.angle_alpha   90.00
_cell.angle_beta   90.00
_cell.angle_gamma   90.00
#
_symmetry.space_group_name_H-M   'P 1'
#
loop_
_entity.id
_entity.type
_entity.pdbx_description
1 polymer ?
#
loop_
_entity_poly.entity_id
_entity_poly.type
_entity_poly.pdbx_seq_one_letter_code
_entity_poly.pdbx_strand_id
1 'polypeptide(L)'
;MPEDPQIPAAQPDAPLPPEPGAPAAPPRNPNILLAFMLLTLHGAIAWGTGEWWQRGLLLAHFGLFLLWQPLWRGGQQIPVLQALMLLCLGAFFAIAGNWWLLATWMAVLFGLIGGAVPGTLGGRDRVVALLAAVYLVTMLLLGVVPNLFTNYTIATEISAFVHFGLPLLPLSILAIPGADRRRGAPVIVDLFYSVVLFLLVVALCLGSFVIQEVSHGQYLLGLVQTLMVIALLLVGLSWLWNPRTGFGGIGTLLSRYLLGLG
;
A
#
# COMPACT_ATOMS: atom_id res chain seq x y z
N MET A 1 -30.23 19.43 73.92
CA MET A 1 -29.26 19.19 72.84
C MET A 1 -30.07 19.08 71.57
N PRO A 2 -30.11 20.12 70.71
CA PRO A 2 -30.94 20.11 69.50
C PRO A 2 -30.26 19.28 68.40
N GLU A 3 -31.04 18.50 67.66
CA GLU A 3 -30.57 17.73 66.51
C GLU A 3 -30.23 18.66 65.34
N ASP A 4 -29.05 18.43 64.74
CA ASP A 4 -28.51 19.16 63.60
C ASP A 4 -29.22 18.69 62.31
N PRO A 5 -29.68 19.57 61.41
CA PRO A 5 -30.33 19.15 60.17
C PRO A 5 -29.30 18.56 59.20
N GLN A 6 -29.46 17.28 58.83
CA GLN A 6 -28.65 16.64 57.80
C GLN A 6 -28.85 17.35 56.44
N ILE A 7 -27.84 18.07 55.98
CA ILE A 7 -27.75 18.58 54.61
C ILE A 7 -27.48 17.38 53.68
N PRO A 8 -28.30 17.13 52.65
CA PRO A 8 -28.00 16.08 51.66
C PRO A 8 -26.70 16.38 50.93
N ALA A 9 -25.74 15.45 51.00
CA ALA A 9 -24.50 15.51 50.26
C ALA A 9 -24.79 15.62 48.75
N ALA A 10 -24.29 16.67 48.11
CA ALA A 10 -24.36 16.86 46.67
C ALA A 10 -23.69 15.66 45.98
N GLN A 11 -24.47 14.99 45.13
CA GLN A 11 -24.04 13.85 44.34
C GLN A 11 -23.01 14.33 43.29
N PRO A 12 -21.77 13.82 43.29
CA PRO A 12 -20.76 14.27 42.34
C PRO A 12 -21.07 13.69 40.95
N ASP A 13 -21.16 14.58 39.97
CA ASP A 13 -20.99 14.36 38.54
C ASP A 13 -21.86 13.28 37.89
N ALA A 14 -23.13 13.62 37.65
CA ALA A 14 -23.86 12.99 36.56
C ALA A 14 -23.21 13.42 35.21
N PRO A 15 -22.81 12.49 34.32
CA PRO A 15 -22.28 12.84 33.02
C PRO A 15 -23.30 13.67 32.23
N LEU A 16 -22.90 14.85 31.77
CA LEU A 16 -23.73 15.70 30.92
C LEU A 16 -24.18 14.92 29.67
N PRO A 17 -25.45 15.02 29.25
CA PRO A 17 -25.91 14.40 28.02
C PRO A 17 -25.13 14.96 26.82
N PRO A 18 -24.78 14.13 25.82
CA PRO A 18 -24.05 14.59 24.65
C PRO A 18 -24.89 15.63 23.88
N GLU A 19 -24.27 16.77 23.54
CA GLU A 19 -24.87 17.87 22.78
C GLU A 19 -25.57 17.36 21.50
N PRO A 20 -26.90 17.55 21.36
CA PRO A 20 -27.64 17.16 20.17
C PRO A 20 -27.41 18.21 19.07
N GLY A 21 -26.38 18.03 18.25
CA GLY A 21 -26.18 18.93 17.11
C GLY A 21 -24.83 18.91 16.39
N ALA A 22 -23.84 18.15 16.85
CA ALA A 22 -22.58 18.05 16.10
C ALA A 22 -22.87 17.43 14.71
N PRO A 23 -22.57 18.12 13.58
CA PRO A 23 -22.78 17.55 12.26
C PRO A 23 -21.96 16.27 12.17
N ALA A 24 -22.65 15.14 11.98
CA ALA A 24 -21.99 13.87 11.74
C ALA A 24 -21.18 14.01 10.45
N ALA A 25 -19.88 14.25 10.60
CA ALA A 25 -18.96 14.26 9.47
C ALA A 25 -19.18 12.95 8.68
N PRO A 26 -19.36 13.01 7.34
CA PRO A 26 -19.73 11.83 6.59
C PRO A 26 -18.70 10.72 6.86
N PRO A 27 -19.14 9.48 7.09
CA PRO A 27 -18.23 8.35 7.29
C PRO A 27 -17.42 8.19 6.00
N ARG A 28 -16.21 8.75 5.97
CA ARG A 28 -15.28 8.55 4.86
C ARG A 28 -14.76 7.12 4.95
N ASN A 29 -15.37 6.23 4.19
CA ASN A 29 -14.94 4.84 4.06
C ASN A 29 -13.53 4.81 3.41
N PRO A 30 -12.48 4.40 4.13
CA PRO A 30 -11.11 4.41 3.63
C PRO A 30 -10.90 3.46 2.43
N ASN A 31 -11.73 2.42 2.29
CA ASN A 31 -11.65 1.47 1.18
C ASN A 31 -12.11 2.11 -0.14
N ILE A 32 -13.10 3.01 -0.08
CA ILE A 32 -13.57 3.77 -1.24
C ILE A 32 -12.47 4.69 -1.74
N LEU A 33 -11.81 5.41 -0.83
CA LEU A 33 -10.68 6.28 -1.18
C LEU A 33 -9.53 5.50 -1.82
N LEU A 34 -9.18 4.33 -1.28
CA LEU A 34 -8.18 3.45 -1.86
C LEU A 34 -8.58 3.00 -3.28
N ALA A 35 -9.82 2.54 -3.46
CA ALA A 35 -10.30 2.07 -4.76
C ALA A 35 -10.24 3.18 -5.81
N PHE A 36 -10.71 4.38 -5.49
CA PHE A 36 -10.61 5.53 -6.41
C PHE A 36 -9.17 5.93 -6.69
N MET A 37 -8.29 5.89 -5.68
CA MET A 37 -6.85 6.17 -5.86
C MET A 37 -6.21 5.19 -6.85
N LEU A 38 -6.54 3.90 -6.76
CA LEU A 38 -6.03 2.89 -7.69
C LEU A 38 -6.64 3.03 -9.08
N LEU A 39 -7.93 3.39 -9.18
CA LEU A 39 -8.60 3.62 -10.46
C LEU A 39 -8.08 4.84 -11.21
N THR A 40 -7.79 5.95 -10.51
CA THR A 40 -7.18 7.11 -11.16
C THR A 40 -5.78 6.81 -11.67
N LEU A 41 -5.00 6.03 -10.91
CA LEU A 41 -3.71 5.49 -11.37
C LEU A 41 -3.88 4.58 -12.60
N HIS A 42 -4.86 3.68 -12.57
CA HIS A 42 -5.17 2.79 -13.71
C HIS A 42 -5.43 3.59 -14.97
N GLY A 43 -6.34 4.57 -14.87
CA GLY A 43 -6.72 5.43 -15.98
C GLY A 43 -5.51 6.16 -16.58
N ALA A 44 -4.65 6.70 -15.72
CA ALA A 44 -3.45 7.42 -16.13
C ALA A 44 -2.39 6.56 -16.81
N ILE A 45 -2.30 5.26 -16.49
CA ILE A 45 -1.30 4.36 -17.08
C ILE A 45 -1.86 3.66 -18.33
N ALA A 46 -3.09 3.17 -18.25
CA ALA A 46 -3.69 2.36 -19.31
C ALA A 46 -3.94 3.19 -20.57
N TRP A 47 -4.62 4.33 -20.47
CA TRP A 47 -5.12 5.04 -21.67
C TRP A 47 -4.18 6.05 -22.30
N GLY A 48 -2.94 6.18 -21.83
CA GLY A 48 -1.89 6.82 -22.61
C GLY A 48 -1.01 7.81 -21.88
N THR A 49 0.17 7.99 -22.47
CA THR A 49 1.20 8.93 -22.10
C THR A 49 1.19 10.17 -22.97
N GLY A 50 1.12 11.35 -22.35
CA GLY A 50 1.35 12.63 -23.02
C GLY A 50 0.12 13.53 -23.15
N GLU A 51 -1.06 13.04 -22.78
CA GLU A 51 -2.28 13.86 -22.82
C GLU A 51 -2.52 14.64 -21.54
N TRP A 52 -3.23 15.77 -21.65
CA TRP A 52 -3.55 16.66 -20.54
C TRP A 52 -4.42 15.97 -19.47
N TRP A 53 -5.31 15.06 -19.87
CA TRP A 53 -6.16 14.31 -18.96
C TRP A 53 -5.38 13.31 -18.10
N GLN A 54 -4.28 12.75 -18.62
CA GLN A 54 -3.39 11.85 -17.88
C GLN A 54 -2.79 12.57 -16.66
N ARG A 55 -2.29 13.78 -16.88
CA ARG A 55 -1.73 14.63 -15.81
C ARG A 55 -2.80 14.99 -14.78
N GLY A 56 -4.02 15.27 -15.22
CA GLY A 56 -5.17 15.50 -14.36
C GLY A 56 -5.49 14.29 -13.47
N LEU A 57 -5.46 13.07 -14.03
CA LEU A 57 -5.67 11.83 -13.28
C LEU A 57 -4.54 11.55 -12.29
N LEU A 58 -3.28 11.80 -12.65
CA LEU A 58 -2.14 11.67 -11.72
C LEU A 58 -2.25 12.69 -10.58
N LEU A 59 -2.60 13.94 -10.87
CA LEU A 59 -2.86 14.95 -9.82
C LEU A 59 -4.00 14.52 -8.89
N ALA A 60 -5.10 14.01 -9.46
CA ALA A 60 -6.20 13.45 -8.67
C ALA A 60 -5.74 12.26 -7.82
N HIS A 61 -4.91 11.37 -8.37
CA HIS A 61 -4.31 10.25 -7.65
C HIS A 61 -3.50 10.72 -6.44
N PHE A 62 -2.62 11.72 -6.60
CA PHE A 62 -1.85 12.28 -5.48
C PHE A 62 -2.76 12.94 -4.42
N GLY A 63 -3.79 13.67 -4.86
CA GLY A 63 -4.79 14.25 -3.94
C GLY A 63 -5.53 13.17 -3.14
N LEU A 64 -5.94 12.08 -3.79
CA LEU A 64 -6.59 10.95 -3.14
C LEU A 64 -5.64 10.19 -2.21
N PHE A 65 -4.36 10.05 -2.58
CA PHE A 65 -3.34 9.44 -1.76
C PHE A 65 -3.16 10.20 -0.44
N LEU A 66 -3.11 11.54 -0.47
CA LEU A 66 -3.04 12.37 0.74
C LEU A 66 -4.29 12.26 1.62
N LEU A 67 -5.47 12.09 1.02
CA LEU A 67 -6.72 11.87 1.76
C LEU A 67 -6.81 10.46 2.36
N TRP A 68 -6.22 9.47 1.69
CA TRP A 68 -6.18 8.08 2.12
C TRP A 68 -5.17 7.85 3.25
N GLN A 69 -3.97 8.43 3.13
CA GLN A 69 -2.95 8.35 4.17
C GLN A 69 -3.36 9.18 5.40
N PRO A 70 -3.46 8.58 6.60
CA PRO A 70 -3.83 9.28 7.82
C PRO A 70 -2.65 10.09 8.39
N LEU A 71 -1.93 10.86 7.56
CA LEU A 71 -0.89 11.81 8.00
C LEU A 71 -1.44 12.83 9.03
N TRP A 72 -2.76 13.01 9.06
CA TRP A 72 -3.45 13.98 9.91
C TRP A 72 -3.99 13.40 11.24
N ARG A 73 -3.85 12.09 11.53
CA ARG A 73 -4.62 11.44 12.62
C ARG A 73 -3.83 10.96 13.85
N GLY A 74 -2.55 11.30 13.96
CA GLY A 74 -1.84 11.28 15.24
C GLY A 74 -1.83 12.70 15.81
N GLY A 75 -2.09 12.89 17.11
CA GLY A 75 -2.16 14.20 17.78
C GLY A 75 -0.89 15.07 17.77
N GLN A 76 0.05 14.84 16.85
CA GLN A 76 1.13 15.75 16.52
C GLN A 76 0.88 16.32 15.12
N GLN A 77 0.71 17.64 15.07
CA GLN A 77 0.54 18.40 13.84
C GLN A 77 1.74 18.13 12.93
N ILE A 78 1.58 17.29 11.92
CA ILE A 78 2.56 17.21 10.85
C ILE A 78 2.59 18.59 10.20
N PRO A 79 3.77 19.26 10.10
CA PRO A 79 3.84 20.59 9.56
C PRO A 79 3.31 20.57 8.12
N VAL A 80 2.40 21.50 7.80
CA VAL A 80 1.80 21.68 6.46
C VAL A 80 2.85 21.66 5.35
N LEU A 81 4.09 22.08 5.67
CA LEU A 81 5.25 22.01 4.80
C LEU A 81 5.62 20.59 4.34
N GLN A 82 5.55 19.57 5.19
CA GLN A 82 5.84 18.18 4.79
C GLN A 82 4.77 17.63 3.84
N ALA A 83 3.49 17.90 4.12
CA ALA A 83 2.39 17.54 3.22
C ALA A 83 2.53 18.28 1.88
N LEU A 84 2.93 19.54 1.89
CA LEU A 84 3.20 20.33 0.70
C LEU A 84 4.44 19.81 -0.05
N MET A 85 5.49 19.37 0.63
CA MET A 85 6.66 18.76 0.01
C MET A 85 6.32 17.43 -0.67
N LEU A 86 5.53 16.56 -0.01
CA LEU A 86 5.01 15.33 -0.60
C LEU A 86 4.11 15.62 -1.81
N LEU A 87 3.26 16.65 -1.71
CA LEU A 87 2.41 17.09 -2.83
C LEU A 87 3.24 17.63 -3.99
N CYS A 88 4.22 18.50 -3.73
CA CYS A 88 5.12 19.05 -4.74
C CYS A 88 5.99 17.96 -5.38
N LEU A 89 6.46 17.00 -4.59
CA LEU A 89 7.19 15.84 -5.08
C LEU A 89 6.28 14.98 -5.98
N GLY A 90 5.04 14.73 -5.55
CA GLY A 90 4.04 14.05 -6.36
C GLY A 90 3.69 14.80 -7.65
N ALA A 91 3.54 16.14 -7.58
CA ALA A 91 3.28 16.98 -8.74
C ALA A 91 4.47 17.00 -9.71
N PHE A 92 5.70 17.06 -9.20
CA PHE A 92 6.91 16.91 -10.01
C PHE A 92 6.94 15.54 -10.70
N PHE A 93 6.59 14.48 -9.96
CA PHE A 93 6.45 13.13 -10.51
C PHE A 93 5.39 13.05 -11.62
N ALA A 94 4.23 13.68 -11.42
CA ALA A 94 3.13 13.72 -12.39
C ALA A 94 3.48 14.49 -13.67
N ILE A 95 4.22 15.61 -13.53
CA ILE A 95 4.60 16.47 -14.66
C ILE A 95 5.75 15.86 -15.47
N ALA A 96 6.70 15.22 -14.80
CA ALA A 96 7.86 14.61 -15.47
C ALA A 96 7.47 13.51 -16.47
N GLY A 97 6.31 12.85 -16.28
CA GLY A 97 5.74 11.92 -17.26
C GLY A 97 6.64 10.73 -17.60
N ASN A 98 7.62 10.42 -16.73
CA ASN A 98 8.64 9.42 -16.99
C ASN A 98 8.19 8.07 -16.42
N TRP A 99 8.19 7.04 -17.26
CA TRP A 99 7.88 5.67 -16.88
C TRP A 99 8.71 5.16 -15.70
N TRP A 100 10.00 5.50 -15.63
CA TRP A 100 10.89 5.11 -14.52
C TRP A 100 10.42 5.66 -13.18
N LEU A 101 9.94 6.89 -13.23
CA LEU A 101 9.47 7.62 -12.08
C LEU A 101 8.14 7.04 -11.59
N LEU A 102 7.26 6.70 -12.53
CA LEU A 102 6.00 6.03 -12.25
C LEU A 102 6.21 4.59 -11.71
N ALA A 103 7.18 3.85 -12.23
CA ALA A 103 7.58 2.54 -11.70
C ALA A 103 8.08 2.65 -10.25
N THR A 104 8.94 3.63 -9.98
CA THR A 104 9.45 3.91 -8.64
C THR A 104 8.31 4.26 -7.68
N TRP A 105 7.40 5.14 -8.11
CA TRP A 105 6.23 5.52 -7.32
C TRP A 105 5.34 4.32 -6.99
N MET A 106 5.05 3.46 -7.97
CA MET A 106 4.26 2.25 -7.75
C MET A 106 4.94 1.26 -6.82
N ALA A 107 6.26 1.10 -6.90
CA ALA A 107 7.03 0.28 -5.98
C ALA A 107 6.93 0.80 -4.54
N VAL A 108 7.03 2.13 -4.35
CA VAL A 108 6.85 2.76 -3.03
C VAL A 108 5.43 2.55 -2.50
N LEU A 109 4.40 2.75 -3.32
CA LEU A 109 3.00 2.49 -2.95
C LEU A 109 2.79 1.02 -2.55
N PHE A 110 3.37 0.08 -3.30
CA PHE A 110 3.31 -1.34 -2.99
C PHE A 110 3.95 -1.65 -1.64
N GLY A 111 5.15 -1.12 -1.37
CA GLY A 111 5.82 -1.28 -0.07
C GLY A 111 4.98 -0.71 1.08
N LEU A 112 4.42 0.48 0.90
CA LEU A 112 3.62 1.16 1.92
C LEU A 112 2.30 0.43 2.23
N ILE A 113 1.56 0.02 1.19
CA ILE A 113 0.30 -0.72 1.35
C ILE A 113 0.57 -2.13 1.89
N GLY A 114 1.62 -2.79 1.41
CA GLY A 114 2.02 -4.13 1.82
C GLY A 114 2.53 -4.21 3.26
N GLY A 115 3.29 -3.20 3.71
CA GLY A 115 3.80 -3.14 5.08
C GLY A 115 2.74 -2.86 6.14
N ALA A 116 1.56 -2.37 5.74
CA ALA A 116 0.42 -2.20 6.63
C ALA A 116 -0.39 -3.51 6.85
N VAL A 117 -0.22 -4.53 5.99
CA VAL A 117 -0.99 -5.79 6.01
C VAL A 117 -0.87 -6.55 7.34
N PRO A 118 0.35 -6.78 7.91
CA PRO A 118 0.51 -7.56 9.13
C PRO A 118 -0.11 -6.90 10.37
N GLY A 119 -0.27 -5.57 10.36
CA GLY A 119 -0.86 -4.79 11.45
C GLY A 119 -2.40 -4.70 11.41
N THR A 120 -3.06 -5.25 10.39
CA THR A 120 -4.53 -5.18 10.27
C THR A 120 -5.20 -6.27 11.11
N LEU A 121 -6.01 -5.87 12.11
CA LEU A 121 -6.73 -6.80 12.99
C LEU A 121 -7.95 -7.49 12.32
N GLY A 122 -8.34 -7.08 11.10
CA GLY A 122 -9.54 -7.58 10.41
C GLY A 122 -9.23 -8.35 9.13
N GLY A 123 -9.86 -9.53 8.95
CA GLY A 123 -9.69 -10.36 7.74
C GLY A 123 -10.09 -9.66 6.44
N ARG A 124 -11.11 -8.79 6.47
CA ARG A 124 -11.54 -8.01 5.29
C ARG A 124 -10.52 -6.95 4.89
N ASP A 125 -9.93 -6.24 5.86
CA ASP A 125 -8.90 -5.23 5.61
C ASP A 125 -7.64 -5.85 5.02
N ARG A 126 -7.28 -7.06 5.47
CA ARG A 126 -6.21 -7.86 4.88
C ARG A 126 -6.49 -8.20 3.42
N VAL A 127 -7.71 -8.63 3.10
CA VAL A 127 -8.11 -8.93 1.70
C VAL A 127 -8.06 -7.68 0.83
N VAL A 128 -8.56 -6.54 1.32
CA VAL A 128 -8.48 -5.25 0.59
C VAL A 128 -7.03 -4.86 0.30
N ALA A 129 -6.15 -4.97 1.28
CA ALA A 129 -4.74 -4.64 1.12
C ALA A 129 -4.01 -5.62 0.18
N LEU A 130 -4.35 -6.91 0.24
CA LEU A 130 -3.84 -7.92 -0.69
C LEU A 130 -4.32 -7.67 -2.12
N LEU A 131 -5.59 -7.32 -2.32
CA LEU A 131 -6.14 -6.96 -3.64
C LEU A 131 -5.41 -5.75 -4.22
N ALA A 132 -5.18 -4.72 -3.40
CA ALA A 132 -4.42 -3.54 -3.81
C ALA A 132 -2.96 -3.88 -4.14
N ALA A 133 -2.32 -4.72 -3.34
CA ALA A 133 -0.95 -5.17 -3.56
C ALA A 133 -0.80 -5.98 -4.86
N VAL A 134 -1.72 -6.94 -5.09
CA VAL A 134 -1.76 -7.74 -6.33
C VAL A 134 -2.01 -6.84 -7.55
N TYR A 135 -2.94 -5.89 -7.45
CA TYR A 135 -3.18 -4.91 -8.50
C TYR A 135 -1.92 -4.10 -8.81
N LEU A 136 -1.24 -3.55 -7.80
CA LEU A 136 -0.03 -2.74 -7.99
C LEU A 136 1.10 -3.52 -8.65
N VAL A 137 1.39 -4.74 -8.19
CA VAL A 137 2.44 -5.57 -8.79
C VAL A 137 2.08 -5.96 -10.22
N THR A 138 0.83 -6.37 -10.45
CA THR A 138 0.39 -6.80 -11.79
C THR A 138 0.41 -5.63 -12.76
N MET A 139 -0.04 -4.44 -12.34
CA MET A 139 -0.01 -3.23 -13.17
C MET A 139 1.44 -2.74 -13.40
N LEU A 140 2.32 -2.86 -12.40
CA LEU A 140 3.73 -2.53 -12.55
C LEU A 140 4.40 -3.44 -13.58
N LEU A 141 4.19 -4.76 -13.48
CA LEU A 141 4.83 -5.74 -14.36
C LEU A 141 4.20 -5.77 -15.76
N LEU A 142 2.88 -5.73 -15.89
CA LEU A 142 2.23 -5.86 -17.20
C LEU A 142 1.97 -4.52 -17.89
N GLY A 143 1.81 -3.44 -17.12
CA GLY A 143 1.54 -2.10 -17.65
C GLY A 143 2.81 -1.26 -17.78
N VAL A 144 3.56 -1.10 -16.70
CA VAL A 144 4.64 -0.09 -16.64
C VAL A 144 5.97 -0.61 -17.16
N VAL A 145 6.39 -1.79 -16.68
CA VAL A 145 7.69 -2.38 -17.02
C VAL A 145 7.89 -2.58 -18.54
N PRO A 146 6.92 -3.07 -19.33
CA PRO A 146 7.11 -3.26 -20.77
C PRO A 146 7.35 -1.93 -21.50
N ASN A 147 6.74 -0.85 -20.99
CA ASN A 147 6.91 0.50 -21.53
C ASN A 147 8.26 1.15 -21.15
N LEU A 148 8.96 0.68 -20.11
CA LEU A 148 10.30 1.16 -19.75
C LEU A 148 11.37 0.78 -20.79
N PHE A 149 11.17 -0.36 -21.48
CA PHE A 149 12.22 -1.03 -22.25
C PHE A 149 11.91 -1.14 -23.75
N THR A 150 10.93 -0.38 -24.25
CA THR A 150 10.72 -0.12 -25.69
C THR A 150 10.46 -1.37 -26.55
N ASN A 151 9.74 -2.38 -26.03
CA ASN A 151 9.25 -3.51 -26.83
C ASN A 151 7.75 -3.36 -27.13
N TYR A 152 7.43 -2.58 -28.18
CA TYR A 152 6.05 -2.27 -28.62
C TYR A 152 5.21 -3.50 -29.00
N THR A 153 5.83 -4.61 -29.41
CA THR A 153 5.13 -5.81 -29.87
C THR A 153 4.38 -6.52 -28.76
N ILE A 154 4.97 -6.66 -27.57
CA ILE A 154 4.35 -7.37 -26.42
C ILE A 154 3.24 -6.53 -25.79
N ALA A 155 3.38 -5.21 -25.81
CA ALA A 155 2.38 -4.29 -25.28
C ALA A 155 1.01 -4.47 -25.96
N THR A 156 0.98 -4.92 -27.22
CA THR A 156 -0.26 -5.07 -27.98
C THR A 156 -1.08 -6.31 -27.58
N GLU A 157 -0.41 -7.44 -27.28
CA GLU A 157 -1.11 -8.69 -26.92
C GLU A 157 -1.73 -8.63 -25.51
N ILE A 158 -1.04 -7.98 -24.58
CA ILE A 158 -1.47 -7.89 -23.16
C ILE A 158 -2.30 -6.62 -22.92
N SER A 159 -2.27 -5.67 -23.86
CA SER A 159 -2.99 -4.39 -23.78
C SER A 159 -4.45 -4.58 -23.40
N ALA A 160 -5.20 -5.46 -24.07
CA ALA A 160 -6.62 -5.63 -23.77
C ALA A 160 -6.87 -6.06 -22.31
N PHE A 161 -6.01 -6.94 -21.79
CA PHE A 161 -6.07 -7.38 -20.39
C PHE A 161 -5.70 -6.25 -19.41
N VAL A 162 -4.69 -5.44 -19.73
CA VAL A 162 -4.31 -4.28 -18.93
C VAL A 162 -5.41 -3.22 -18.92
N HIS A 163 -6.04 -2.93 -20.05
CA HIS A 163 -7.10 -1.92 -20.11
C HIS A 163 -8.38 -2.37 -19.38
N PHE A 164 -8.83 -3.60 -19.60
CA PHE A 164 -10.17 -4.04 -19.18
C PHE A 164 -10.21 -5.09 -18.07
N GLY A 165 -9.19 -5.96 -17.97
CA GLY A 165 -9.13 -7.01 -16.95
C GLY A 165 -8.63 -6.50 -15.60
N LEU A 166 -7.52 -5.75 -15.61
CA LEU A 166 -6.88 -5.20 -14.41
C LEU A 166 -7.73 -4.24 -13.55
N PRO A 167 -8.60 -3.36 -14.09
CA PRO A 167 -9.40 -2.46 -13.25
C PRO A 167 -10.49 -3.20 -12.45
N LEU A 168 -10.76 -4.47 -12.74
CA LEU A 168 -11.70 -5.28 -11.98
C LEU A 168 -11.24 -5.49 -10.53
N LEU A 169 -9.92 -5.52 -10.28
CA LEU A 169 -9.35 -5.63 -8.94
C LEU A 169 -9.72 -4.43 -8.04
N PRO A 170 -9.42 -3.17 -8.41
CA PRO A 170 -9.84 -2.03 -7.61
C PRO A 170 -11.37 -1.85 -7.57
N LEU A 171 -12.11 -2.28 -8.60
CA LEU A 171 -13.59 -2.34 -8.53
C LEU A 171 -14.07 -3.31 -7.46
N SER A 172 -13.43 -4.48 -7.32
CA SER A 172 -13.80 -5.46 -6.28
C SER A 172 -13.61 -4.91 -4.86
N ILE A 173 -12.64 -4.01 -4.66
CA ILE A 173 -12.43 -3.32 -3.37
C ILE A 173 -13.64 -2.44 -3.02
N LEU A 174 -14.29 -1.84 -4.02
CA LEU A 174 -15.48 -0.99 -3.81
C LEU A 174 -16.68 -1.80 -3.26
N ALA A 175 -16.76 -3.07 -3.62
CA ALA A 175 -17.80 -3.98 -3.13
C ALA A 175 -17.60 -4.43 -1.68
N ILE A 176 -16.42 -4.20 -1.09
CA ILE A 176 -16.11 -4.60 0.29
C ILE A 176 -16.52 -3.44 1.22
N PRO A 177 -17.54 -3.62 2.09
CA PRO A 177 -17.95 -2.60 3.03
C PRO A 177 -16.76 -2.18 3.91
N GLY A 178 -16.58 -0.87 4.07
CA GLY A 178 -15.57 -0.34 4.96
C GLY A 178 -15.82 -0.85 6.36
N ALA A 179 -14.87 -1.58 6.93
CA ALA A 179 -14.86 -1.74 8.37
C ALA A 179 -14.68 -0.35 8.95
N ASP A 180 -15.47 0.01 9.96
CA ASP A 180 -15.18 1.15 10.82
C ASP A 180 -13.82 0.87 11.45
N ARG A 181 -12.75 1.34 10.80
CA ARG A 181 -11.40 1.29 11.32
C ARG A 181 -11.47 2.12 12.58
N ARG A 182 -11.65 1.45 13.74
CA ARG A 182 -11.88 2.10 15.03
C ARG A 182 -10.88 3.24 15.13
N ARG A 183 -11.42 4.45 15.26
CA ARG A 183 -10.69 5.69 15.48
C ARG A 183 -9.57 5.41 16.49
N GLY A 184 -8.31 5.53 16.06
CA GLY A 184 -7.18 5.63 16.98
C GLY A 184 -6.28 4.41 17.19
N ALA A 185 -6.46 3.28 16.51
CA ALA A 185 -5.37 2.29 16.47
C ALA A 185 -4.30 2.77 15.47
N PRO A 186 -3.09 3.15 15.90
CA PRO A 186 -2.02 3.46 14.96
C PRO A 186 -1.79 2.21 14.11
N VAL A 187 -2.10 2.30 12.81
CA VAL A 187 -1.59 1.34 11.84
C VAL A 187 -0.09 1.59 11.81
N ILE A 188 0.63 0.88 12.66
CA ILE A 188 2.09 0.89 12.66
C ILE A 188 2.46 0.23 11.33
N VAL A 189 2.76 1.07 10.35
CA VAL A 189 3.40 0.61 9.11
C VAL A 189 4.71 0.00 9.56
N ASP A 190 4.86 -1.30 9.36
CA ASP A 190 6.11 -1.94 9.68
C ASP A 190 7.11 -1.57 8.59
N LEU A 191 7.99 -0.63 8.93
CA LEU A 191 9.00 -0.10 8.01
C LEU A 191 9.87 -1.23 7.46
N PHE A 192 10.17 -2.25 8.26
CA PHE A 192 10.96 -3.39 7.81
C PHE A 192 10.24 -4.16 6.71
N TYR A 193 8.96 -4.51 6.91
CA TYR A 193 8.18 -5.20 5.86
C TYR A 193 7.96 -4.30 4.64
N SER A 194 7.78 -3.01 4.84
CA SER A 194 7.59 -2.05 3.74
C SER A 194 8.84 -1.98 2.86
N VAL A 195 10.02 -1.86 3.47
CA VAL A 195 11.32 -1.86 2.78
C VAL A 195 11.58 -3.20 2.13
N VAL A 196 11.35 -4.32 2.80
CA VAL A 196 11.53 -5.66 2.22
C VAL A 196 10.64 -5.87 0.99
N LEU A 197 9.36 -5.50 1.07
CA LEU A 197 8.43 -5.61 -0.06
C LEU A 197 8.79 -4.66 -1.21
N PHE A 198 9.24 -3.45 -0.90
CA PHE A 198 9.77 -2.52 -1.89
C PHE A 198 11.01 -3.09 -2.60
N LEU A 199 12.00 -3.59 -1.85
CA LEU A 199 13.19 -4.23 -2.42
C LEU A 199 12.82 -5.45 -3.26
N LEU A 200 11.86 -6.26 -2.79
CA LEU A 200 11.38 -7.45 -3.48
C LEU A 200 10.79 -7.09 -4.85
N VAL A 201 9.92 -6.08 -4.93
CA VAL A 201 9.30 -5.69 -6.20
C VAL A 201 10.31 -5.04 -7.13
N VAL A 202 11.25 -4.25 -6.61
CA VAL A 202 12.37 -3.70 -7.39
C VAL A 202 13.24 -4.82 -7.95
N ALA A 203 13.64 -5.79 -7.13
CA ALA A 203 14.41 -6.96 -7.57
C ALA A 203 13.65 -7.79 -8.61
N LEU A 204 12.32 -7.92 -8.48
CA LEU A 204 11.48 -8.60 -9.47
C LEU A 204 11.49 -7.85 -10.80
N CYS A 205 11.33 -6.52 -10.80
CA CYS A 205 11.38 -5.71 -12.01
C CYS A 205 12.76 -5.79 -12.69
N LEU A 206 13.85 -5.59 -11.94
CA LEU A 206 15.21 -5.65 -12.49
C LEU A 206 15.57 -7.06 -12.95
N GLY A 207 15.20 -8.09 -12.18
CA GLY A 207 15.42 -9.47 -12.58
C GLY A 207 14.68 -9.80 -13.87
N SER A 208 13.42 -9.37 -14.00
CA SER A 208 12.61 -9.67 -15.19
C SER A 208 13.27 -9.10 -16.43
N PHE A 209 13.92 -7.93 -16.29
CA PHE A 209 14.72 -7.32 -17.34
C PHE A 209 15.99 -8.14 -17.65
N VAL A 210 16.77 -8.53 -16.64
CA VAL A 210 18.00 -9.33 -16.85
C VAL A 210 17.68 -10.63 -17.58
N ILE A 211 16.61 -11.32 -17.18
CA ILE A 211 16.22 -12.58 -17.83
C ILE A 211 15.66 -12.32 -19.24
N GLN A 212 14.91 -11.24 -19.46
CA GLN A 212 14.42 -10.87 -20.78
C GLN A 212 15.58 -10.66 -21.78
N GLU A 213 16.64 -9.96 -21.37
CA GLU A 213 17.82 -9.70 -22.19
C GLU A 213 18.49 -11.01 -22.62
N VAL A 214 18.56 -11.99 -21.72
CA VAL A 214 19.10 -13.32 -21.99
C VAL A 214 18.14 -14.18 -22.84
N SER A 215 16.83 -13.96 -22.72
CA SER A 215 15.77 -14.79 -23.35
C SER A 215 15.35 -14.31 -24.74
N HIS A 216 16.16 -13.48 -25.41
CA HIS A 216 15.90 -12.99 -26.77
C HIS A 216 14.50 -12.37 -26.97
N GLY A 217 14.04 -11.58 -25.99
CA GLY A 217 12.83 -10.76 -26.14
C GLY A 217 11.51 -11.40 -25.71
N GLN A 218 11.49 -12.62 -25.18
CA GLN A 218 10.27 -13.20 -24.59
C GLN A 218 10.02 -12.68 -23.16
N TYR A 219 9.45 -11.47 -23.04
CA TYR A 219 9.18 -10.82 -21.74
C TYR A 219 8.38 -11.71 -20.78
N LEU A 220 7.31 -12.34 -21.26
CA LEU A 220 6.43 -13.16 -20.42
C LEU A 220 7.16 -14.35 -19.82
N LEU A 221 8.04 -15.00 -20.60
CA LEU A 221 8.85 -16.11 -20.12
C LEU A 221 9.86 -15.62 -19.06
N GLY A 222 10.52 -14.49 -19.29
CA GLY A 222 11.46 -13.90 -18.33
C GLY A 222 10.79 -13.47 -17.02
N LEU A 223 9.56 -12.99 -17.11
CA LEU A 223 8.74 -12.66 -15.94
C LEU A 223 8.39 -13.92 -15.13
N VAL A 224 7.94 -14.99 -15.79
CA VAL A 224 7.62 -16.26 -15.11
C VAL A 224 8.88 -16.84 -14.46
N GLN A 225 10.03 -16.80 -15.15
CA GLN A 225 11.30 -17.28 -14.60
C GLN A 225 11.74 -16.48 -13.38
N THR A 226 11.62 -15.15 -13.40
CA THR A 226 11.96 -14.36 -12.20
C THR A 226 11.02 -14.57 -11.04
N LEU A 227 9.72 -14.70 -11.30
CA LEU A 227 8.76 -15.08 -10.28
C LEU A 227 9.13 -16.43 -9.66
N MET A 228 9.54 -17.40 -10.47
CA MET A 228 9.99 -18.71 -9.98
C MET A 228 11.28 -18.61 -9.16
N VAL A 229 12.27 -17.84 -9.62
CA VAL A 229 13.53 -17.61 -8.86
C VAL A 229 13.24 -16.96 -7.52
N ILE A 230 12.43 -15.91 -7.50
CA ILE A 230 12.07 -15.21 -6.27
C ILE A 230 11.22 -16.09 -5.36
N ALA A 231 10.26 -16.86 -5.90
CA ALA A 231 9.49 -17.82 -5.12
C ALA A 231 10.40 -18.88 -4.48
N LEU A 232 11.37 -19.42 -5.23
CA LEU A 232 12.33 -20.39 -4.71
C LEU A 232 13.21 -19.77 -3.61
N LEU A 233 13.68 -18.53 -3.81
CA LEU A 233 14.45 -17.79 -2.82
C LEU A 233 13.64 -17.56 -1.54
N LEU A 234 12.37 -17.13 -1.66
CA LEU A 234 11.47 -16.93 -0.52
C LEU A 234 11.16 -18.24 0.21
N VAL A 235 10.97 -19.34 -0.51
CA VAL A 235 10.79 -20.68 0.09
C VAL A 235 12.05 -21.10 0.83
N GLY A 236 13.23 -20.92 0.21
CA GLY A 236 14.52 -21.20 0.85
C GLY A 236 14.72 -20.38 2.13
N LEU A 237 14.38 -19.08 2.08
CA LEU A 237 14.48 -18.18 3.23
C LEU A 237 13.47 -18.55 4.33
N SER A 238 12.24 -18.89 3.94
CA SER A 238 11.19 -19.35 4.87
C SER A 238 11.59 -20.65 5.57
N TRP A 239 12.16 -21.58 4.81
CA TRP A 239 12.67 -22.85 5.33
C TRP A 239 13.86 -22.63 6.28
N LEU A 240 14.77 -21.72 5.95
CA LEU A 240 15.93 -21.37 6.77
C LEU A 240 15.55 -20.65 8.08
N TRP A 241 14.46 -19.86 8.05
CA TRP A 241 13.94 -19.13 9.20
C TRP A 241 13.18 -20.04 10.18
N ASN A 242 12.35 -20.97 9.67
CA ASN A 242 11.58 -21.91 10.49
C ASN A 242 11.71 -23.35 9.97
N PRO A 243 12.88 -23.98 10.16
CA PRO A 243 13.11 -25.37 9.76
C PRO A 243 12.19 -26.31 10.53
N ARG A 244 11.22 -26.91 9.82
CA ARG A 244 10.25 -27.85 10.40
C ARG A 244 10.88 -29.19 10.82
N THR A 245 12.19 -29.37 10.65
CA THR A 245 12.94 -30.64 10.78
C THR A 245 13.88 -30.71 12.00
N GLY A 246 13.62 -29.94 13.06
CA GLY A 246 14.32 -30.08 14.34
C GLY A 246 15.70 -29.40 14.45
N PHE A 247 16.16 -28.72 13.40
CA PHE A 247 17.24 -27.74 13.53
C PHE A 247 16.70 -26.48 14.21
N GLY A 248 17.38 -25.96 15.23
CA GLY A 248 17.10 -24.59 15.69
C GLY A 248 17.52 -23.65 14.57
N GLY A 249 16.57 -23.01 13.89
CA GLY A 249 16.86 -22.09 12.77
C GLY A 249 17.80 -20.95 13.16
N ILE A 250 18.12 -20.07 12.21
CA ILE A 250 18.99 -18.89 12.43
C ILE A 250 18.54 -18.06 13.64
N GLY A 251 17.24 -18.03 13.94
CA GLY A 251 16.69 -17.37 15.13
C GLY A 251 17.25 -17.88 16.47
N THR A 252 17.62 -19.16 16.56
CA THR A 252 18.21 -19.73 17.78
C THR A 252 19.67 -19.32 17.98
N LEU A 253 20.44 -19.19 16.89
CA LEU A 253 21.82 -18.70 16.93
C LEU A 253 21.85 -17.19 17.26
N LEU A 254 20.94 -16.40 16.67
CA LEU A 254 20.80 -14.99 16.98
C LEU A 254 20.36 -14.76 18.43
N SER A 255 19.42 -15.57 18.94
CA SER A 255 19.00 -15.54 20.35
C SER A 255 20.17 -15.84 21.28
N ARG A 256 20.98 -16.87 20.98
CA ARG A 256 22.20 -17.16 21.76
C ARG A 256 23.23 -16.04 21.68
N TYR A 257 23.38 -15.41 20.51
CA TYR A 257 24.33 -14.30 20.32
C TYR A 257 23.90 -13.05 21.09
N LEU A 258 22.60 -12.71 21.06
CA LEU A 258 22.04 -11.59 21.81
C LEU A 258 22.06 -11.83 23.32
N LEU A 259 21.80 -13.07 23.77
CA LEU A 259 21.89 -13.47 25.18
C LEU A 259 23.34 -13.61 25.68
N GLY A 260 24.29 -13.85 24.80
CA GLY A 260 25.71 -13.91 25.15
C GLY A 260 26.40 -12.53 25.20
N LEU A 261 25.73 -11.48 24.71
CA LEU A 261 26.21 -10.10 24.72
C LEU A 261 25.60 -9.24 25.84
N GLY A 262 24.59 -9.75 26.56
CA GLY A 262 24.04 -9.16 27.78
C GLY A 262 24.59 -9.85 29.02
#